data_AF-A0A2N0HG51-F1
#
_entry.id   AF-A0A2N0HG51-F1
#
_cell.length_a   1.000
_cell.length_b   1.000
_cell.length_c   1.000
_cell.angle_alpha   90.00
_cell.angle_beta   90.00
_cell.angle_gamma   90.00
#
_symmetry.space_group_name_H-M   'P 1'
#
loop_
_entity.id
_entity.type
_entity.pdbx_description
1 polymer ?
#
loop_
_entity_poly.entity_id
_entity_poly.type
_entity_poly.pdbx_seq_one_letter_code
_entity_poly.pdbx_strand_id
1 'polypeptide(L)'
;MDLETYKQFLINKAESNFEKLEPYFEIETNLFFGVGQLMNEFFRCLILDAHVAGITIGNHILERLLKIVLIYNNSLNNKNEQDSIKAYNKYQGMALRSTITNCFNQRLINLDEKAHLEKFINDLLRNGFSHSSFENVLKSVPFKIPALMGNIYNDEIKNVEIDRRHLISISELQMEQFARENSFEYYKYLHNLIKDFSSKIKLRET
;
A
#
# COMPACT_ATOMS: atom_id res chain seq x y z
N MET A 1 -28.66 -7.08 4.29
CA MET A 1 -28.66 -5.68 4.74
C MET A 1 -29.52 -4.89 3.76
N ASP A 2 -30.53 -4.16 4.22
CA ASP A 2 -31.32 -3.28 3.35
C ASP A 2 -30.56 -1.96 3.08
N LEU A 3 -31.09 -1.17 2.14
CA LEU A 3 -30.46 0.07 1.67
C LEU A 3 -30.25 1.09 2.78
N GLU A 4 -31.22 1.24 3.68
CA GLU A 4 -31.17 2.28 4.72
C GLU A 4 -30.17 1.90 5.81
N THR A 5 -30.18 0.62 6.21
CA THR A 5 -29.16 0.08 7.11
C THR A 5 -27.75 0.24 6.53
N TYR A 6 -27.57 0.03 5.22
CA TYR A 6 -26.26 0.21 4.57
C TYR A 6 -25.81 1.68 4.56
N LYS A 7 -26.71 2.63 4.26
CA LYS A 7 -26.38 4.05 4.33
C LYS A 7 -25.95 4.46 5.74
N GLN A 8 -26.70 4.04 6.76
CA GLN A 8 -26.35 4.37 8.15
C GLN A 8 -25.01 3.75 8.55
N PHE A 9 -24.71 2.54 8.09
CA PHE A 9 -23.41 1.92 8.26
C PHE A 9 -22.28 2.79 7.68
N LEU A 10 -22.43 3.30 6.46
CA LEU A 10 -21.43 4.17 5.82
C LEU A 10 -21.22 5.47 6.61
N ILE A 11 -22.30 6.12 7.05
CA ILE A 11 -22.23 7.36 7.84
C ILE A 11 -21.47 7.11 9.14
N ASN A 12 -21.86 6.08 9.89
CA ASN A 12 -21.22 5.74 11.16
C ASN A 12 -19.73 5.42 10.99
N LYS A 13 -19.36 4.73 9.91
CA LYS A 13 -17.95 4.47 9.58
C LYS A 13 -17.20 5.73 9.24
N ALA A 14 -17.80 6.60 8.43
CA ALA A 14 -17.20 7.87 8.08
C ALA A 14 -16.90 8.72 9.31
N GLU A 15 -17.89 8.90 10.19
CA GLU A 15 -17.74 9.71 11.40
C GLU A 15 -16.70 9.12 12.37
N SER A 16 -16.77 7.81 12.64
CA SER A 16 -15.86 7.17 13.61
C SER A 16 -14.40 7.11 13.14
N ASN A 17 -14.16 6.93 11.84
CA ASN A 17 -12.80 6.85 11.31
C ASN A 17 -12.21 8.22 10.96
N PHE A 18 -13.04 9.25 10.69
CA PHE A 18 -12.55 10.55 10.26
C PHE A 18 -11.64 11.21 11.31
N GLU A 19 -12.02 11.20 12.59
CA GLU A 19 -11.22 11.81 13.67
C GLU A 19 -9.78 11.30 13.71
N LYS A 20 -9.58 9.99 13.50
CA LYS A 20 -8.25 9.37 13.47
C LYS A 20 -7.46 9.74 12.21
N LEU A 21 -8.15 9.96 11.10
CA LEU A 21 -7.56 10.13 9.78
C LEU A 21 -7.35 11.60 9.40
N GLU A 22 -8.13 12.51 10.00
CA GLU A 22 -8.13 13.96 9.76
C GLU A 22 -6.71 14.57 9.66
N PRO A 23 -5.74 14.23 10.53
CA PRO A 23 -4.39 14.81 10.44
C PRO A 23 -3.65 14.53 9.12
N TYR A 24 -4.12 13.56 8.34
CA TYR A 24 -3.53 13.15 7.07
C TYR A 24 -4.45 13.41 5.87
N PHE A 25 -5.60 14.08 6.07
CA PHE A 25 -6.59 14.35 5.03
C PHE A 25 -6.00 15.13 3.85
N GLU A 26 -5.22 16.18 4.14
CA GLU A 26 -4.60 16.99 3.10
C GLU A 26 -3.21 16.47 2.72
N ILE A 27 -2.97 16.43 1.41
CA ILE A 27 -1.67 16.16 0.81
C ILE A 27 -1.32 17.34 -0.07
N GLU A 28 -0.50 18.24 0.47
CA GLU A 28 0.07 19.33 -0.31
C GLU A 28 1.15 18.77 -1.24
N THR A 29 0.81 18.56 -2.50
CA THR A 29 1.80 18.27 -3.54
C THR A 29 1.45 18.95 -4.86
N ASN A 30 2.30 19.90 -5.25
CA ASN A 30 2.16 20.60 -6.53
C ASN A 30 2.75 19.78 -7.69
N LEU A 31 3.76 18.96 -7.42
CA LEU A 31 4.47 18.17 -8.43
C LEU A 31 3.78 16.84 -8.71
N PHE A 32 3.12 16.23 -7.73
CA PHE A 32 2.59 14.88 -7.84
C PHE A 32 1.05 14.86 -7.79
N PHE A 33 0.38 15.78 -8.47
CA PHE A 33 -1.09 15.93 -8.42
C PHE A 33 -1.85 14.61 -8.63
N GLY A 34 -1.45 13.81 -9.64
CA GLY A 34 -2.06 12.50 -9.89
C GLY A 34 -1.81 11.47 -8.79
N VAL A 35 -0.73 11.60 -8.02
CA VAL A 35 -0.47 10.78 -6.82
C VAL A 35 -1.34 11.25 -5.66
N GLY A 36 -1.54 12.56 -5.50
CA GLY A 36 -2.45 13.13 -4.50
C GLY A 36 -3.89 12.62 -4.66
N GLN A 37 -4.39 12.52 -5.89
CA GLN A 37 -5.72 11.93 -6.16
C GLN A 37 -5.82 10.48 -5.69
N LEU A 38 -4.82 9.64 -5.99
CA LEU A 38 -4.80 8.25 -5.55
C LEU A 38 -4.71 8.14 -4.02
N MET A 39 -3.98 9.03 -3.36
CA MET A 39 -3.93 9.07 -1.90
C MET A 39 -5.30 9.43 -1.30
N ASN A 40 -6.10 10.29 -1.95
CA ASN A 40 -7.48 10.55 -1.53
C ASN A 40 -8.37 9.30 -1.69
N GLU A 41 -8.13 8.48 -2.71
CA GLU A 41 -8.81 7.18 -2.85
C GLU A 41 -8.43 6.22 -1.73
N PHE A 42 -7.14 6.12 -1.39
CA PHE A 42 -6.67 5.33 -0.26
C PHE A 42 -7.27 5.86 1.06
N PHE A 43 -7.32 7.17 1.26
CA PHE A 43 -7.98 7.78 2.43
C PHE A 43 -9.44 7.34 2.55
N ARG A 44 -10.20 7.36 1.46
CA ARG A 44 -11.60 6.86 1.43
C ARG A 44 -11.69 5.36 1.75
N CYS A 45 -10.74 4.56 1.29
CA CYS A 45 -10.68 3.15 1.68
C CYS A 45 -10.50 3.00 3.19
N LEU A 46 -9.64 3.80 3.82
CA LEU A 46 -9.45 3.77 5.28
C LEU A 46 -10.70 4.23 6.04
N ILE A 47 -11.35 5.30 5.56
CA ILE A 47 -12.60 5.80 6.13
C ILE A 47 -13.68 4.71 6.17
N LEU A 48 -13.74 3.86 5.14
CA LEU A 48 -14.76 2.80 4.99
C LEU A 48 -14.28 1.41 5.45
N ASP A 49 -13.15 1.30 6.15
CA ASP A 49 -12.52 0.02 6.56
C ASP A 49 -12.20 -0.94 5.39
N ALA A 50 -12.08 -0.43 4.17
CA ALA A 50 -11.74 -1.20 2.97
C ALA A 50 -10.22 -1.41 2.86
N HIS A 51 -9.61 -2.04 3.87
CA HIS A 51 -8.16 -2.08 4.06
C HIS A 51 -7.37 -2.79 2.96
N VAL A 52 -7.88 -3.90 2.42
CA VAL A 52 -7.25 -4.65 1.31
C VAL A 52 -7.20 -3.80 0.04
N ALA A 53 -8.30 -3.10 -0.27
CA ALA A 53 -8.36 -2.15 -1.38
C ALA A 53 -7.37 -0.99 -1.15
N GLY A 54 -7.31 -0.48 0.07
CA GLY A 54 -6.35 0.55 0.48
C GLY A 54 -4.89 0.14 0.22
N ILE A 55 -4.46 -1.04 0.68
CA ILE A 55 -3.11 -1.55 0.41
C ILE A 55 -2.83 -1.69 -1.09
N THR A 56 -3.82 -2.18 -1.85
CA THR A 56 -3.70 -2.32 -3.30
C THR A 56 -3.46 -0.98 -3.99
N ILE A 57 -4.23 0.04 -3.61
CA ILE A 57 -4.04 1.42 -4.09
C ILE A 57 -2.69 1.96 -3.62
N GLY A 58 -2.29 1.71 -2.37
CA GLY A 58 -0.99 2.09 -1.82
C GLY A 58 0.19 1.53 -2.63
N ASN A 59 0.11 0.27 -3.07
CA ASN A 59 1.13 -0.33 -3.93
C ASN A 59 1.21 0.39 -5.29
N HIS A 60 0.06 0.73 -5.87
CA HIS A 60 0.02 1.51 -7.11
C HIS A 60 0.61 2.92 -6.94
N ILE A 61 0.27 3.60 -5.85
CA ILE A 61 0.81 4.91 -5.46
C ILE A 61 2.32 4.86 -5.39
N LEU A 62 2.89 3.89 -4.68
CA LEU A 62 4.33 3.76 -4.52
C LEU A 62 5.05 3.57 -5.85
N GLU A 63 4.59 2.59 -6.65
CA GLU A 63 5.19 2.30 -7.95
C GLU A 63 5.18 3.54 -8.85
N ARG A 64 4.05 4.26 -8.87
CA ARG A 64 3.89 5.49 -9.65
C ARG A 64 4.76 6.62 -9.12
N LEU A 65 4.78 6.85 -7.81
CA LEU A 65 5.54 7.91 -7.16
C LEU A 65 7.04 7.78 -7.44
N LEU A 66 7.63 6.62 -7.19
CA LEU A 66 9.07 6.40 -7.39
C LEU A 66 9.49 6.60 -8.85
N LYS A 67 8.64 6.20 -9.81
CA LYS A 67 8.88 6.44 -11.23
C LYS A 67 8.83 7.92 -11.59
N ILE A 68 7.79 8.62 -11.15
CA ILE A 68 7.64 10.06 -11.43
C ILE A 68 8.82 10.83 -10.82
N VAL A 69 9.21 10.49 -9.60
CA VAL A 69 10.37 11.09 -8.92
C VAL A 69 11.65 10.92 -9.74
N LEU A 70 11.93 9.72 -10.26
CA LEU A 70 13.09 9.50 -11.13
C LEU A 70 13.00 10.28 -12.43
N ILE A 71 11.82 10.32 -13.07
CA ILE A 71 11.62 11.07 -14.30
C ILE A 71 11.93 12.55 -14.04
N TYR A 72 11.30 13.13 -13.03
CA TYR A 72 11.45 14.54 -12.68
C TYR A 72 12.86 14.91 -12.23
N ASN A 73 13.52 14.06 -11.44
CA ASN A 73 14.91 14.27 -11.06
C ASN A 73 15.86 14.33 -12.27
N ASN A 74 15.50 13.66 -13.38
CA ASN A 74 16.29 13.63 -14.61
C ASN A 74 15.75 14.57 -15.71
N SER A 75 14.65 15.30 -15.48
CA SER A 75 13.99 16.10 -16.51
C SER A 75 13.71 17.55 -16.12
N LEU A 76 13.30 17.83 -14.88
CA LEU A 76 12.79 19.16 -14.50
C LEU A 76 13.85 20.28 -14.57
N ASN A 77 15.14 19.93 -14.47
CA ASN A 77 16.23 20.90 -14.61
C ASN A 77 16.76 21.02 -16.05
N ASN A 78 16.23 20.22 -16.98
CA ASN A 78 16.66 20.24 -18.37
C ASN A 78 15.70 21.10 -19.19
N LYS A 79 16.23 22.14 -19.85
CA LYS A 79 15.44 22.98 -20.78
C LYS A 79 15.13 22.27 -22.10
N ASN A 80 15.63 21.05 -22.30
CA ASN A 80 15.50 20.27 -23.52
C ASN A 80 14.42 19.18 -23.38
N GLU A 81 13.37 19.27 -24.19
CA GLU A 81 12.28 18.29 -24.27
C GLU A 81 12.79 16.86 -24.52
N GLN A 82 13.85 16.72 -25.33
CA GLN A 82 14.39 15.42 -25.69
C GLN A 82 14.93 14.65 -24.48
N ASP A 83 15.46 15.34 -23.48
CA ASP A 83 15.97 14.72 -22.26
C ASP A 83 14.84 14.32 -21.30
N SER A 84 13.75 15.09 -21.29
CA SER A 84 12.50 14.70 -20.61
C SER A 84 11.89 13.44 -21.19
N ILE A 85 11.85 13.31 -22.52
CA ILE A 85 11.36 12.11 -23.21
C ILE A 85 12.26 10.90 -22.92
N LYS A 86 13.58 11.08 -22.94
CA LYS A 86 14.53 10.01 -22.57
C LYS A 86 14.32 9.54 -21.13
N ALA A 87 14.15 10.46 -20.18
CA ALA A 87 13.88 10.13 -18.79
C ALA A 87 12.57 9.35 -18.64
N TYR A 88 11.49 9.82 -19.28
CA TYR A 88 10.20 9.13 -19.30
C TYR A 88 10.35 7.70 -19.82
N ASN A 89 10.89 7.52 -21.03
CA ASN A 89 11.05 6.21 -21.66
C ASN A 89 11.93 5.25 -20.84
N LYS A 90 12.92 5.79 -20.12
CA LYS A 90 13.81 4.99 -19.27
C LYS A 90 13.10 4.43 -18.03
N TYR A 91 12.24 5.21 -17.37
CA TYR A 91 11.74 4.87 -16.03
C TYR A 91 10.28 4.40 -15.99
N GLN A 92 9.41 4.78 -16.93
CA GLN A 92 7.98 4.42 -16.92
C GLN A 92 7.75 2.89 -16.81
N GLY A 93 8.41 2.11 -17.66
CA GLY A 93 8.24 0.66 -17.70
C GLY A 93 9.02 -0.12 -16.63
N MET A 94 9.72 0.58 -15.74
CA MET A 94 10.66 -0.06 -14.81
C MET A 94 9.92 -0.85 -13.70
N ALA A 95 10.41 -2.04 -13.37
CA ALA A 95 9.90 -2.83 -12.25
C ALA A 95 10.28 -2.19 -10.90
N LEU A 96 9.41 -2.31 -9.89
CA LEU A 96 9.55 -1.64 -8.59
C LEU A 96 10.93 -1.81 -7.94
N ARG A 97 11.47 -3.04 -7.86
CA ARG A 97 12.82 -3.29 -7.29
C ARG A 97 13.91 -2.50 -8.02
N SER A 98 13.84 -2.44 -9.35
CA SER A 98 14.78 -1.66 -10.16
C SER A 98 14.56 -0.16 -9.95
N THR A 99 13.31 0.29 -9.82
CA THR A 99 12.98 1.69 -9.52
C THR A 99 13.55 2.11 -8.16
N ILE A 100 13.36 1.31 -7.10
CA ILE A 100 13.94 1.54 -5.76
C ILE A 100 15.48 1.66 -5.84
N THR A 101 16.12 0.72 -6.55
CA THR A 101 17.59 0.75 -6.74
C THR A 101 18.05 2.03 -7.44
N ASN A 102 17.31 2.51 -8.45
CA ASN A 102 17.64 3.75 -9.12
C ASN A 102 17.43 4.98 -8.22
N CYS A 103 16.38 5.01 -7.40
CA CYS A 103 16.18 6.07 -6.41
C CYS A 103 17.36 6.15 -5.44
N PHE A 104 17.83 5.00 -4.94
CA PHE A 104 19.00 4.93 -4.06
C PHE A 104 20.28 5.41 -4.75
N ASN A 105 20.55 4.92 -5.96
CA ASN A 105 21.75 5.31 -6.73
C ASN A 105 21.77 6.82 -7.03
N GLN A 106 20.60 7.45 -7.15
CA GLN A 106 20.45 8.90 -7.34
C GLN A 106 20.36 9.68 -6.03
N ARG A 107 20.58 9.03 -4.87
CA ARG A 107 20.53 9.61 -3.53
C ARG A 107 19.18 10.27 -3.19
N LEU A 108 18.11 9.81 -3.84
CA LEU A 108 16.74 10.23 -3.52
C LEU A 108 16.22 9.54 -2.26
N ILE A 109 16.76 8.36 -1.96
CA ILE A 109 16.54 7.61 -0.72
C ILE A 109 17.88 7.14 -0.13
N ASN A 110 17.92 6.91 1.18
CA ASN A 110 19.06 6.37 1.91
C ASN A 110 19.01 4.82 1.99
N LEU A 111 20.00 4.22 2.65
CA LEU A 111 20.12 2.77 2.74
C LEU A 111 18.99 2.13 3.57
N ASP A 112 18.57 2.77 4.66
CA ASP A 112 17.51 2.26 5.53
C ASP A 112 16.14 2.32 4.82
N GLU A 113 15.87 3.42 4.12
CA GLU A 113 14.69 3.60 3.27
C GLU A 113 14.66 2.55 2.14
N LYS A 114 15.82 2.30 1.49
CA LYS A 114 15.94 1.24 0.48
C LYS A 114 15.63 -0.13 1.07
N ALA A 115 16.21 -0.46 2.22
CA ALA A 115 16.01 -1.75 2.87
C ALA A 115 14.55 -1.95 3.27
N HIS A 116 13.89 -0.90 3.78
CA HIS A 116 12.47 -0.91 4.12
C HIS A 116 11.59 -1.11 2.87
N LEU A 117 11.84 -0.35 1.80
CA LEU A 117 11.12 -0.45 0.53
C LEU A 117 11.26 -1.84 -0.11
N GLU A 118 12.45 -2.43 -0.09
CA GLU A 118 12.68 -3.76 -0.67
C GLU A 118 12.05 -4.88 0.18
N LYS A 119 12.28 -4.88 1.49
CA LYS A 119 11.89 -6.01 2.35
C LYS A 119 10.44 -5.95 2.82
N PHE A 120 9.98 -4.77 3.22
CA PHE A 120 8.65 -4.62 3.81
C PHE A 120 7.61 -4.27 2.74
N ILE A 121 7.93 -3.33 1.87
CA ILE A 121 6.93 -2.86 0.90
C ILE A 121 6.87 -3.76 -0.33
N ASN A 122 8.00 -4.01 -1.01
CA ASN A 122 7.99 -4.81 -2.25
C ASN A 122 7.69 -6.29 -1.98
N ASP A 123 8.41 -6.91 -1.04
CA ASP A 123 8.34 -8.35 -0.84
C ASP A 123 7.08 -8.78 -0.06
N LEU A 124 6.63 -7.98 0.90
CA LEU A 124 5.51 -8.33 1.77
C LEU A 124 4.19 -7.70 1.29
N LEU A 125 4.08 -6.37 1.21
CA LEU A 125 2.82 -5.72 0.80
C LEU A 125 2.51 -5.91 -0.69
N ARG A 126 3.43 -5.52 -1.57
CA ARG A 126 3.21 -5.56 -3.02
C ARG A 126 3.06 -6.98 -3.52
N ASN A 127 4.01 -7.87 -3.24
CA ASN A 127 3.87 -9.25 -3.71
C ASN A 127 2.76 -10.03 -2.98
N GLY A 128 2.51 -9.76 -1.70
CA GLY A 128 1.44 -10.39 -0.94
C GLY A 128 0.05 -10.07 -1.48
N PHE A 129 -0.22 -8.78 -1.74
CA PHE A 129 -1.55 -8.30 -2.12
C PHE A 129 -1.76 -8.16 -3.64
N SER A 130 -0.71 -8.05 -4.46
CA SER A 130 -0.84 -7.93 -5.92
C SER A 130 -0.65 -9.23 -6.69
N HIS A 131 -0.01 -10.26 -6.11
CA HIS A 131 0.17 -11.60 -6.71
C HIS A 131 -0.53 -12.71 -5.92
N SER A 132 -1.46 -12.35 -5.02
CA SER A 132 -2.18 -13.26 -4.11
C SER A 132 -1.26 -14.28 -3.41
N SER A 133 -0.03 -13.88 -3.13
CA SER A 133 0.98 -14.76 -2.54
C SER A 133 0.85 -14.69 -1.03
N PHE A 134 -0.19 -15.36 -0.49
CA PHE A 134 -0.52 -15.39 0.94
C PHE A 134 0.70 -15.66 1.82
N GLU A 135 1.56 -16.57 1.38
CA GLU A 135 2.75 -16.97 2.12
C GLU A 135 3.78 -15.84 2.30
N ASN A 136 3.80 -14.81 1.46
CA ASN A 136 4.70 -13.68 1.69
C ASN A 136 4.31 -12.87 2.93
N VAL A 137 3.01 -12.79 3.23
CA VAL A 137 2.46 -12.07 4.39
C VAL A 137 2.36 -13.00 5.60
N LEU A 138 1.91 -14.23 5.38
CA LEU A 138 1.64 -15.23 6.43
C LEU A 138 2.86 -16.09 6.80
N LYS A 139 4.07 -15.68 6.38
CA LYS A 139 5.34 -16.40 6.63
C LYS A 139 5.59 -16.70 8.12
N SER A 140 5.15 -15.81 9.01
CA SER A 140 5.25 -15.95 10.46
C SER A 140 4.09 -16.72 11.09
N VAL A 141 3.03 -17.00 10.33
CA VAL A 141 1.85 -17.73 10.80
C VAL A 141 2.05 -19.23 10.57
N PRO A 142 1.99 -20.07 11.62
CA PRO A 142 2.10 -21.52 11.48
C PRO A 142 1.13 -22.09 10.44
N PHE A 143 1.55 -23.13 9.70
CA PHE A 143 0.65 -23.84 8.79
C PHE A 143 -0.44 -24.58 9.55
N LYS A 144 -0.10 -25.20 10.68
CA LYS A 144 -1.03 -25.86 11.58
C LYS A 144 -1.58 -24.85 12.57
N ILE A 145 -2.90 -24.67 12.55
CA ILE A 145 -3.58 -23.77 13.46
C ILE A 145 -4.62 -24.55 14.28
N PRO A 146 -4.82 -24.18 15.56
CA PRO A 146 -5.86 -24.78 16.38
C PRO A 146 -7.24 -24.39 15.87
N ALA A 147 -8.17 -25.34 15.82
CA ALA A 147 -9.54 -25.14 15.42
C ALA A 147 -10.50 -26.04 16.21
N LEU A 148 -11.79 -25.70 16.15
CA LEU A 148 -12.87 -26.51 16.70
C LEU A 148 -13.61 -27.19 15.56
N MET A 149 -13.70 -28.52 15.60
CA MET A 149 -14.50 -29.31 14.67
C MET A 149 -15.75 -29.78 15.39
N GLY A 150 -16.91 -29.31 14.92
CA GLY A 150 -18.22 -29.77 15.39
C GLY A 150 -18.76 -30.90 14.51
N ASN A 151 -19.42 -31.87 15.12
CA ASN A 151 -20.19 -32.90 14.42
C ASN A 151 -21.69 -32.61 14.56
N ILE A 152 -22.35 -32.35 13.43
CA ILE A 152 -23.77 -31.98 13.36
C ILE A 152 -24.74 -33.11 13.76
N TYR A 153 -24.26 -34.34 13.91
CA TYR A 153 -25.09 -35.51 14.23
C TYR A 153 -25.10 -35.87 15.72
N ASN A 154 -24.06 -35.49 16.47
CA ASN A 154 -23.92 -35.87 17.87
C ASN A 154 -23.50 -34.70 18.79
N ASP A 155 -23.51 -33.47 18.28
CA ASP A 155 -23.13 -32.24 18.98
C ASP A 155 -21.74 -32.28 19.66
N GLU A 156 -20.88 -33.22 19.26
CA GLU A 156 -19.51 -33.28 19.77
C GLU A 156 -18.67 -32.18 19.16
N ILE A 157 -17.95 -31.45 20.00
CA ILE A 157 -16.94 -30.47 19.61
C ILE A 157 -15.56 -30.99 20.02
N LYS A 158 -14.63 -31.05 19.06
CA LYS A 158 -13.25 -31.51 19.28
C LYS A 158 -12.25 -30.43 18.90
N ASN A 159 -11.21 -30.28 19.71
CA ASN A 159 -10.03 -29.50 19.34
C ASN A 159 -9.25 -30.29 18.29
N VAL A 160 -8.97 -29.65 17.16
CA VAL A 160 -8.21 -30.23 16.05
C VAL A 160 -7.14 -29.24 15.58
N GLU A 161 -6.13 -29.74 14.88
CA GLU A 161 -5.21 -28.90 14.12
C GLU A 161 -5.52 -29.01 12.63
N ILE A 162 -5.79 -27.87 12.00
CA ILE A 162 -6.02 -27.80 10.57
C ILE A 162 -4.80 -27.17 9.88
N ASP A 163 -4.45 -27.69 8.70
CA ASP A 163 -3.50 -26.98 7.85
C ASP A 163 -4.25 -25.85 7.14
N ARG A 164 -3.86 -24.59 7.38
CA ARG A 164 -4.54 -23.43 6.79
C ARG A 164 -4.55 -23.42 5.26
N ARG A 165 -3.69 -24.20 4.61
CA ARG A 165 -3.68 -24.37 3.14
C ARG A 165 -4.81 -25.26 2.63
N HIS A 166 -5.42 -26.09 3.49
CA HIS A 166 -6.61 -26.86 3.12
C HIS A 166 -7.87 -26.00 3.04
N LEU A 167 -7.90 -24.86 3.74
CA LEU A 167 -9.04 -23.95 3.79
C LEU A 167 -8.58 -22.54 3.45
N ILE A 168 -8.62 -22.21 2.15
CA ILE A 168 -8.17 -20.93 1.60
C ILE A 168 -8.83 -19.73 2.30
N SER A 169 -10.11 -19.87 2.68
CA SER A 169 -10.86 -18.84 3.41
C SER A 169 -10.21 -18.42 4.73
N ILE A 170 -9.47 -19.31 5.40
CA ILE A 170 -8.71 -18.95 6.61
C ILE A 170 -7.54 -18.03 6.24
N SER A 171 -6.84 -18.35 5.15
CA SER A 171 -5.73 -17.51 4.68
C SER A 171 -6.26 -16.14 4.20
N GLU A 172 -7.44 -16.07 3.60
CA GLU A 172 -8.11 -14.82 3.22
C GLU A 172 -8.46 -13.96 4.44
N LEU A 173 -9.05 -14.55 5.49
CA LEU A 173 -9.34 -13.85 6.75
C LEU A 173 -8.06 -13.31 7.42
N GLN A 174 -6.98 -14.09 7.40
CA GLN A 174 -5.69 -13.67 7.95
C GLN A 174 -5.07 -12.52 7.15
N MET A 175 -5.24 -12.50 5.82
CA MET A 175 -4.82 -11.40 4.96
C MET A 175 -5.63 -10.13 5.22
N GLU A 176 -6.94 -10.26 5.41
CA GLU A 176 -7.82 -9.14 5.77
C GLU A 176 -7.42 -8.55 7.13
N GLN A 177 -7.16 -9.41 8.11
CA GLN A 177 -6.67 -8.97 9.43
C GLN A 177 -5.32 -8.25 9.31
N PHE A 178 -4.37 -8.82 8.57
CA PHE A 178 -3.09 -8.16 8.32
C PHE A 178 -3.30 -6.78 7.66
N ALA A 179 -4.20 -6.69 6.67
CA ALA A 179 -4.48 -5.43 6.00
C ALA A 179 -5.06 -4.39 6.96
N ARG A 180 -5.97 -4.81 7.83
CA ARG A 180 -6.56 -3.96 8.87
C ARG A 180 -5.52 -3.39 9.81
N GLU A 181 -4.56 -4.21 10.22
CA GLU A 181 -3.48 -3.81 11.14
C GLU A 181 -2.45 -2.87 10.48
N ASN A 182 -2.21 -3.00 9.17
CA ASN A 182 -1.06 -2.36 8.51
C ASN A 182 -1.42 -1.23 7.53
N SER A 183 -2.65 -1.18 7.01
CA SER A 183 -3.03 -0.24 5.95
C SER A 183 -2.87 1.24 6.34
N PHE A 184 -3.18 1.61 7.58
CA PHE A 184 -3.02 3.00 8.01
C PHE A 184 -1.55 3.39 8.16
N GLU A 185 -0.70 2.51 8.72
CA GLU A 185 0.74 2.77 8.79
C GLU A 185 1.35 2.91 7.39
N TYR A 186 0.90 2.07 6.44
CA TYR A 186 1.34 2.19 5.05
C TYR A 186 0.89 3.51 4.41
N TYR A 187 -0.34 3.94 4.66
CA TYR A 187 -0.84 5.23 4.19
C TYR A 187 0.00 6.40 4.73
N LYS A 188 0.30 6.42 6.05
CA LYS A 188 1.18 7.43 6.65
C LYS A 188 2.58 7.42 6.05
N TYR A 189 3.12 6.23 5.81
CA TYR A 189 4.41 6.08 5.14
C TYR A 189 4.42 6.74 3.76
N LEU A 190 3.40 6.47 2.93
CA LEU A 190 3.29 7.10 1.61
C LEU A 190 3.09 8.62 1.70
N HIS A 191 2.32 9.10 2.66
CA HIS A 191 2.13 10.53 2.93
C HIS A 191 3.46 11.23 3.18
N ASN A 192 4.27 10.68 4.09
CA ASN A 192 5.60 11.21 4.42
C ASN A 192 6.56 11.10 3.23
N LEU A 193 6.55 9.97 2.51
CA LEU A 193 7.41 9.77 1.35
C LEU A 193 7.13 10.79 0.23
N ILE A 194 5.86 11.14 -0.01
CA ILE A 194 5.45 12.18 -0.96
C ILE A 194 6.02 13.55 -0.54
N LYS A 195 5.93 13.90 0.74
CA LYS A 195 6.47 15.15 1.29
C LYS A 195 7.99 15.21 1.13
N ASP A 196 8.68 14.14 1.49
CA ASP A 196 10.14 14.05 1.39
C ASP A 196 10.61 14.22 -0.05
N PHE A 197 9.98 13.53 -1.01
CA PHE A 197 10.33 13.71 -2.42
C PHE A 197 9.98 15.09 -2.95
N SER A 198 8.86 15.68 -2.52
CA SER A 198 8.50 17.05 -2.91
C SER A 198 9.56 18.06 -2.43
N SER A 199 10.15 17.86 -1.25
CA SER A 199 11.24 18.71 -0.76
C SER A 199 12.59 18.50 -1.46
N LYS A 200 12.86 17.27 -1.93
CA LYS A 200 14.11 16.89 -2.61
C LYS A 200 14.11 17.34 -4.08
N ILE A 201 12.97 17.21 -4.75
CA ILE A 201 12.78 17.67 -6.13
C ILE A 201 12.41 19.16 -6.10
N LYS A 202 13.42 20.02 -5.91
CA LYS A 202 13.24 21.45 -6.07
C LYS A 202 13.27 21.79 -7.57
N LEU A 203 12.25 22.51 -8.03
CA LEU A 203 12.42 23.42 -9.16
C LEU A 203 13.53 24.39 -8.73
N ARG A 204 14.69 24.39 -9.41
CA ARG A 204 15.64 25.47 -9.21
C ARG A 204 14.96 26.72 -9.76
N GLU A 205 14.60 27.65 -8.88
CA GLU A 205 14.20 29.00 -9.28
C GLU A 205 15.35 29.55 -10.14
N THR A 206 15.08 29.70 -11.44
CA THR A 206 15.97 30.38 -12.40
C THR A 206 15.72 31.86 -12.35
#